data_AF-A0A1G3B785-F1
#
_entry.id   AF-A0A1G3B785-F1
#
_cell.length_a   1.000
_cell.length_b   1.000
_cell.length_c   1.000
_cell.angle_alpha   90.00
_cell.angle_beta   90.00
_cell.angle_gamma   90.00
#
_symmetry.space_group_name_H-M   'P 1'
#
loop_
_entity.id
_entity.type
_entity.pdbx_description
1 polymer ?
#
loop_
_entity_poly.entity_id
_entity_poly.type
_entity_poly.pdbx_seq_one_letter_code
_entity_poly.pdbx_strand_id
1 'polypeptide(L)'
;MADISFTTDSEVTSQATIPEQGKRVPLDLDWLQQNIRCQHRCPAHMDVPGYIRLISQGKYLESYKLMLETNPLPAVCGYICARPCETRCKRGDFDKPVSIDALKRFVTDYIFKNKIAIPSPKIRQRVEKVAIIGAGPAGLSAANNLAGMGYRVTIFEKESVPGGMLMWAIPSYRLPREQIMFDISHIQARGVEIKTNTPIGSPGKTISGLFEEGYKSVFIAAGAQKVRKLGIPGEEGDGVIDCLEFLKNVSLGVMRSMGKKVIVVGGGNVAMDTARTAMRFTQNVGYEHAEMDAARMAIRLGAQEVHVVCLESREEMPAWEHEIEGAQEEGILLNPSKGPKRIIRENNRVVGLETLNVKSVFDSDGRFNPTFIEGSENTMPADTVILAVGQTPDASWLEGRPEIELSPRGTIKIDNETLATTRPGVFAGGDVAYGPRIVIEAVADGKRAATSIDRYIRGKSLPEPEKKVWVTLSDSEFSAREGDYDAIPRQEMQMLPLENRQGTFNIVELGLTEYQAKIESSRCLKCDLTIEVGTNECVLCGRCSMVCPAGALRIVDPSDPPERRSRAGESRLYRPSVSEDGIVIKYTDKCIRCGNCRDCPAHVITMKRVLWKPDEEVNKMLNENEE
;
A
#
# COMPACT_ATOMS: atom_id res chain seq x y z
N MET A 1 38.20 -44.77 22.96
CA MET A 1 39.03 -45.13 21.79
C MET A 1 38.19 -44.88 20.54
N ALA A 2 38.59 -43.84 19.81
CA ALA A 2 38.24 -43.45 18.44
C ALA A 2 37.96 -41.94 18.42
N ASP A 3 39.05 -41.21 18.16
CA ASP A 3 39.12 -39.80 17.82
C ASP A 3 38.24 -39.44 16.63
N ILE A 4 37.52 -38.31 16.73
CA ILE A 4 37.29 -37.42 15.59
C ILE A 4 37.50 -35.99 16.08
N SER A 5 38.67 -35.46 15.76
CA SER A 5 39.08 -34.07 15.97
C SER A 5 38.25 -33.13 15.09
N PHE A 6 37.58 -32.15 15.71
CA PHE A 6 37.05 -30.99 15.01
C PHE A 6 38.16 -29.96 14.84
N THR A 7 38.72 -29.85 13.64
CA THR A 7 39.54 -28.72 13.23
C THR A 7 38.64 -27.50 13.03
N THR A 8 38.85 -26.50 13.87
CA THR A 8 38.36 -25.14 13.69
C THR A 8 39.15 -24.47 12.58
N ASP A 9 38.57 -24.43 11.38
CA ASP A 9 38.97 -23.43 10.38
C ASP A 9 37.83 -22.45 10.17
N SER A 10 38.14 -21.23 10.57
CA SER A 10 37.40 -20.01 10.40
C SER A 10 37.30 -19.65 8.93
N GLU A 11 36.08 -19.56 8.40
CA GLU A 11 35.72 -18.54 7.42
C GLU A 11 34.22 -18.27 7.54
N VAL A 12 33.89 -17.39 8.49
CA VAL A 12 32.63 -16.67 8.49
C VAL A 12 32.64 -15.81 7.24
N THR A 13 32.02 -16.29 6.16
CA THR A 13 31.74 -15.48 4.97
C THR A 13 30.70 -14.45 5.35
N SER A 14 31.24 -13.33 5.82
CA SER A 14 30.54 -12.11 6.18
C SER A 14 29.95 -11.43 4.95
N GLN A 15 28.81 -10.78 5.16
CA GLN A 15 28.14 -9.81 4.28
C GLN A 15 27.26 -10.41 3.18
N ALA A 16 25.95 -10.45 3.50
CA ALA A 16 24.90 -10.24 2.52
C ALA A 16 24.94 -8.77 2.06
N THR A 17 25.98 -8.40 1.32
CA THR A 17 25.96 -7.24 0.44
C THR A 17 25.25 -7.68 -0.83
N ILE A 18 24.27 -6.89 -1.28
CA ILE A 18 23.80 -6.92 -2.66
C ILE A 18 25.08 -6.83 -3.53
N PRO A 19 25.31 -7.71 -4.52
CA PRO A 19 26.56 -7.68 -5.26
C PRO A 19 26.78 -6.29 -5.85
N GLU A 20 27.83 -5.58 -5.41
CA GLU A 20 28.24 -4.29 -5.99
C GLU A 20 28.70 -4.46 -7.46
N GLN A 21 28.92 -5.69 -7.92
CA GLN A 21 29.37 -6.04 -9.27
C GLN A 21 28.22 -6.18 -10.26
N GLY A 22 27.45 -5.12 -10.47
CA GLY A 22 26.45 -5.08 -11.54
C GLY A 22 26.80 -4.04 -12.61
N LYS A 23 26.57 -4.36 -13.88
CA LYS A 23 26.75 -3.41 -14.99
C LYS A 23 25.57 -2.44 -15.02
N ARG A 24 25.84 -1.14 -14.93
CA ARG A 24 24.82 -0.11 -15.13
C ARG A 24 24.50 0.04 -16.61
N VAL A 25 23.20 0.01 -16.94
CA VAL A 25 22.72 0.25 -18.30
C VAL A 25 21.55 1.24 -18.28
N PRO A 26 21.44 2.12 -19.29
CA PRO A 26 20.25 2.92 -19.46
C PRO A 26 19.11 2.01 -19.90
N LEU A 27 17.94 2.18 -19.29
CA LEU A 27 16.78 1.37 -19.63
C LEU A 27 15.54 2.25 -19.69
N ASP A 28 14.67 1.97 -20.66
CA ASP A 28 13.43 2.74 -20.83
C ASP A 28 12.46 2.44 -19.66
N LEU A 29 11.81 3.49 -19.14
CA LEU A 29 10.74 3.38 -18.16
C LEU A 29 9.62 2.46 -18.66
N ASP A 30 9.30 2.54 -19.95
CA ASP A 30 8.30 1.69 -20.59
C ASP A 30 8.63 0.20 -20.45
N TRP A 31 9.92 -0.15 -20.51
CA TRP A 31 10.35 -1.53 -20.31
C TRP A 31 10.09 -1.99 -18.88
N LEU A 32 10.42 -1.18 -17.87
CA LEU A 32 10.19 -1.52 -16.46
C LEU A 32 8.71 -1.69 -16.18
N GLN A 33 7.89 -0.78 -16.71
CA GLN A 33 6.44 -0.81 -16.60
C GLN A 33 5.84 -2.09 -17.20
N GLN A 34 6.34 -2.53 -18.37
CA GLN A 34 5.83 -3.72 -19.05
C GLN A 34 6.30 -5.03 -18.42
N ASN A 35 7.50 -5.05 -17.85
CA ASN A 35 8.15 -6.28 -17.39
C ASN A 35 8.00 -6.50 -15.88
N ILE A 36 8.34 -5.52 -15.05
CA ILE A 36 8.32 -5.63 -13.57
C ILE A 36 7.06 -4.92 -13.03
N ARG A 37 5.91 -5.35 -13.56
CA ARG A 37 4.60 -4.68 -13.36
C ARG A 37 4.23 -4.50 -11.89
N CYS A 38 4.52 -5.49 -11.05
CA CYS A 38 4.18 -5.45 -9.62
C CYS A 38 4.96 -4.37 -8.85
N GLN A 39 6.26 -4.21 -9.12
CA GLN A 39 7.10 -3.17 -8.52
C GLN A 39 6.72 -1.79 -9.07
N HIS A 40 6.52 -1.67 -10.38
CA HIS A 40 6.10 -0.41 -11.00
C HIS A 40 4.74 0.07 -10.49
N ARG A 41 3.77 -0.83 -10.35
CA ARG A 41 2.40 -0.49 -9.92
C ARG A 41 2.29 -0.24 -8.43
N CYS A 42 3.26 -0.70 -7.62
CA CYS A 42 3.35 -0.32 -6.22
C CYS A 42 3.77 1.15 -6.11
N PRO A 43 2.97 2.05 -5.50
CA PRO A 43 3.35 3.45 -5.36
C PRO A 43 4.66 3.69 -4.59
N ALA A 44 5.00 2.79 -3.66
CA ALA A 44 6.28 2.83 -2.95
C ALA A 44 7.44 2.17 -3.72
N HIS A 45 7.17 1.56 -4.89
CA HIS A 45 8.16 0.85 -5.72
C HIS A 45 8.95 -0.25 -4.99
N MET A 46 8.30 -0.94 -4.06
CA MET A 46 8.88 -2.08 -3.33
C MET A 46 9.38 -3.17 -4.27
N ASP A 47 10.58 -3.73 -4.03
CA ASP A 47 11.16 -4.84 -4.80
C ASP A 47 10.39 -6.16 -4.55
N VAL A 48 9.19 -6.23 -5.13
CA VAL A 48 8.25 -7.35 -5.00
C VAL A 48 8.88 -8.68 -5.41
N PRO A 49 9.49 -8.80 -6.61
CA PRO A 49 10.11 -10.06 -7.00
C PRO A 49 11.27 -10.45 -6.08
N GLY A 50 12.05 -9.47 -5.62
CA GLY A 50 13.18 -9.68 -4.72
C GLY A 50 12.77 -10.24 -3.37
N TYR A 51 11.82 -9.61 -2.68
CA TYR A 51 11.44 -10.08 -1.35
C TYR A 51 10.67 -11.41 -1.41
N ILE A 52 9.91 -11.67 -2.50
CA ILE A 52 9.24 -12.96 -2.70
C ILE A 52 10.26 -14.09 -2.92
N ARG A 53 11.31 -13.83 -3.71
CA ARG A 53 12.41 -14.80 -3.88
C ARG A 53 13.14 -15.08 -2.57
N LEU A 54 13.26 -14.11 -1.67
CA LEU A 54 13.83 -14.36 -0.33
C LEU A 54 12.90 -15.24 0.52
N ILE A 55 11.57 -15.09 0.39
CA ILE A 55 10.60 -15.98 1.06
C ILE A 55 10.74 -17.42 0.58
N SER A 56 10.88 -17.64 -0.74
CA SER A 56 11.04 -18.99 -1.29
C SER A 56 12.33 -19.68 -0.79
N GLN A 57 13.33 -18.90 -0.38
CA GLN A 57 14.59 -19.37 0.18
C GLN A 57 14.58 -19.50 1.72
N GLY A 58 13.48 -19.17 2.40
CA GLY A 58 13.42 -19.15 3.86
C GLY A 58 14.16 -17.97 4.51
N LYS A 59 14.59 -16.97 3.74
CA LYS A 59 15.35 -15.80 4.19
C LYS A 59 14.43 -14.65 4.60
N TYR A 60 13.67 -14.87 5.67
CA TYR A 60 12.58 -13.96 6.07
C TYR A 60 13.06 -12.62 6.60
N LEU A 61 14.18 -12.59 7.34
CA LEU A 61 14.77 -11.35 7.84
C LEU A 61 15.28 -10.48 6.69
N GLU A 62 15.94 -11.07 5.71
CA GLU A 62 16.41 -10.39 4.50
C GLU A 62 15.23 -9.87 3.67
N SER A 63 14.17 -10.68 3.54
CA SER A 63 12.93 -10.29 2.87
C SER A 63 12.31 -9.05 3.54
N TYR A 64 12.21 -9.06 4.87
CA TYR A 64 11.70 -7.93 5.64
C TYR A 64 12.58 -6.68 5.51
N LYS A 65 13.90 -6.82 5.62
CA LYS A 65 14.86 -5.70 5.41
C LYS A 65 14.71 -5.07 4.03
N LEU A 66 14.51 -5.89 2.99
CA LEU A 66 14.28 -5.39 1.62
C LEU A 66 12.97 -4.62 1.51
N MET A 67 11.91 -5.02 2.22
CA MET A 67 10.65 -4.26 2.26
C MET A 67 10.86 -2.87 2.90
N LEU A 68 11.64 -2.80 4.00
CA LEU A 68 11.93 -1.57 4.74
C LEU A 68 12.73 -0.53 3.95
N GLU A 69 13.40 -0.91 2.87
CA GLU A 69 14.14 0.03 2.01
C GLU A 69 13.21 1.11 1.42
N THR A 70 11.95 0.76 1.14
CA THR A 70 11.00 1.64 0.43
C THR A 70 9.68 1.84 1.16
N ASN A 71 9.30 0.90 2.03
CA ASN A 71 8.07 0.96 2.79
C ASN A 71 8.37 0.84 4.29
N PRO A 72 8.23 1.91 5.08
CA PRO A 72 8.42 1.86 6.53
C PRO A 72 7.22 1.29 7.29
N LEU A 73 6.12 0.98 6.60
CA LEU A 73 4.90 0.41 7.17
C LEU A 73 4.56 -0.96 6.55
N PRO A 74 5.51 -1.92 6.45
CA PRO A 74 5.28 -3.18 5.77
C PRO A 74 4.27 -4.08 6.51
N ALA A 75 4.24 -4.06 7.85
CA ALA A 75 3.27 -4.84 8.62
C ALA A 75 1.87 -4.30 8.38
N VAL A 76 1.64 -2.99 8.53
CA VAL A 76 0.37 -2.35 8.18
C VAL A 76 -0.05 -2.69 6.75
N CYS A 77 0.87 -2.54 5.80
CA CYS A 77 0.59 -2.86 4.40
C CYS A 77 0.42 -4.37 4.13
N GLY A 78 0.71 -5.28 5.06
CA GLY A 78 0.42 -6.71 4.92
C GLY A 78 -1.03 -7.04 5.32
N TYR A 79 -1.66 -6.20 6.13
CA TYR A 79 -3.02 -6.41 6.62
C TYR A 79 -4.09 -5.70 5.78
N ILE A 80 -3.79 -4.53 5.21
CA ILE A 80 -4.82 -3.63 4.65
C ILE A 80 -4.46 -3.00 3.29
N CYS A 81 -3.40 -3.46 2.62
CA CYS A 81 -3.03 -2.86 1.35
C CYS A 81 -4.11 -3.13 0.29
N ALA A 82 -4.34 -2.15 -0.58
CA ALA A 82 -5.22 -2.29 -1.74
C ALA A 82 -4.65 -3.18 -2.86
N ARG A 83 -3.50 -3.80 -2.62
CA ARG A 83 -2.81 -4.74 -3.52
C ARG A 83 -2.66 -4.24 -4.97
N PRO A 84 -2.27 -2.97 -5.24
CA PRO A 84 -2.14 -2.48 -6.62
C PRO A 84 -1.13 -3.31 -7.43
N CYS A 85 -0.10 -3.83 -6.76
CA CYS A 85 0.89 -4.75 -7.33
C CYS A 85 0.30 -6.08 -7.87
N GLU A 86 -0.81 -6.57 -7.33
CA GLU A 86 -1.48 -7.80 -7.79
C GLU A 86 -2.33 -7.54 -9.05
N THR A 87 -2.93 -6.35 -9.17
CA THR A 87 -3.86 -5.99 -10.27
C THR A 87 -3.25 -6.08 -11.68
N ARG A 88 -1.92 -5.98 -11.77
CA ARG A 88 -1.16 -6.08 -13.03
C ARG A 88 -0.05 -7.13 -12.94
N CYS A 89 -0.11 -8.04 -11.96
CA CYS A 89 0.88 -9.10 -11.84
C CYS A 89 0.89 -9.93 -13.14
N LYS A 90 2.07 -10.10 -13.75
CA LYS A 90 2.22 -10.83 -15.01
C LYS A 90 1.72 -12.28 -14.94
N ARG A 91 1.77 -12.90 -13.75
CA ARG A 91 1.20 -14.23 -13.51
C ARG A 91 -0.31 -14.27 -13.80
N GLY A 92 -1.00 -13.17 -13.52
CA GLY A 92 -2.43 -12.97 -13.81
C GLY A 92 -2.80 -13.00 -15.30
N ASP A 93 -1.83 -12.92 -16.22
CA ASP A 93 -2.06 -13.07 -17.66
C ASP A 93 -2.35 -14.55 -18.04
N PHE A 94 -2.02 -15.50 -17.15
CA PHE A 94 -2.11 -16.95 -17.39
C PHE A 94 -3.03 -17.67 -16.40
N ASP A 95 -3.01 -17.28 -15.12
CA ASP A 95 -3.89 -17.79 -14.06
C ASP A 95 -4.24 -16.67 -13.05
N LYS A 96 -4.33 -16.97 -11.73
CA LYS A 96 -4.50 -15.94 -10.70
C LYS A 96 -3.17 -15.21 -10.41
N PRO A 97 -3.17 -13.89 -10.11
CA PRO A 97 -2.00 -13.18 -9.60
C PRO A 97 -1.34 -13.88 -8.41
N VAL A 98 -0.04 -13.64 -8.23
CA VAL A 98 0.66 -14.03 -6.99
C VAL A 98 0.03 -13.29 -5.81
N SER A 99 -0.19 -13.97 -4.69
CA SER A 99 -0.69 -13.42 -3.43
C SER A 99 0.38 -12.60 -2.71
N ILE A 100 0.84 -11.54 -3.36
CA ILE A 100 1.94 -10.67 -2.94
C ILE A 100 1.68 -10.10 -1.54
N ASP A 101 0.44 -9.69 -1.27
CA ASP A 101 0.07 -9.09 0.01
C ASP A 101 0.11 -10.09 1.16
N ALA A 102 -0.42 -11.29 0.93
CA ALA A 102 -0.42 -12.38 1.90
C ALA A 102 1.02 -12.86 2.20
N LEU A 103 1.90 -12.89 1.19
CA LEU A 103 3.32 -13.16 1.35
C LEU A 103 4.03 -12.08 2.18
N LYS A 104 3.71 -10.80 1.95
CA LYS A 104 4.21 -9.68 2.75
C LYS A 104 3.82 -9.85 4.21
N ARG A 105 2.53 -10.13 4.45
CA ARG A 105 1.98 -10.36 5.77
C ARG A 105 2.63 -11.55 6.49
N PHE A 106 2.83 -12.66 5.79
CA PHE A 106 3.51 -13.82 6.35
C PHE A 106 4.90 -13.44 6.91
N VAL A 107 5.70 -12.69 6.15
CA VAL A 107 7.02 -12.23 6.59
C VAL A 107 6.91 -11.31 7.80
N THR A 108 6.03 -10.31 7.76
CA THR A 108 5.88 -9.35 8.86
C THR A 108 5.41 -10.04 10.14
N ASP A 109 4.44 -10.95 10.04
CA ASP A 109 3.95 -11.76 11.16
C ASP A 109 5.06 -12.67 11.72
N TYR A 110 5.89 -13.26 10.85
CA TYR A 110 7.02 -14.10 11.27
C TYR A 110 8.02 -13.29 12.08
N ILE A 111 8.43 -12.10 11.61
CA ILE A 111 9.35 -11.21 12.33
C ILE A 111 8.76 -10.81 13.69
N PHE A 112 7.50 -10.39 13.71
CA PHE A 112 6.80 -9.96 14.91
C PHE A 112 6.68 -11.09 15.95
N LYS A 113 6.14 -12.25 15.56
CA LYS A 113 5.90 -13.40 16.45
C LYS A 113 7.19 -13.95 17.05
N ASN A 114 8.26 -14.00 16.25
CA ASN A 114 9.57 -14.48 16.70
C ASN A 114 10.42 -13.40 17.39
N LYS A 115 9.89 -12.17 17.55
CA LYS A 115 10.59 -11.03 18.18
C LYS A 115 11.98 -10.80 17.59
N ILE A 116 12.11 -10.95 16.27
CA ILE A 116 13.40 -10.84 15.58
C ILE A 116 13.85 -9.38 15.61
N ALA A 117 14.99 -9.13 16.26
CA ALA A 117 15.54 -7.79 16.35
C ALA A 117 15.98 -7.28 14.97
N ILE A 118 15.54 -6.07 14.64
CA ILE A 118 15.94 -5.38 13.41
C ILE A 118 16.96 -4.31 13.78
N PRO A 119 18.23 -4.45 13.38
CA PRO A 119 19.25 -3.48 13.71
C PRO A 119 18.92 -2.12 13.10
N SER A 120 18.89 -1.07 13.93
CA SER A 120 18.81 0.30 13.42
C SER A 120 20.10 0.66 12.68
N PRO A 121 20.02 1.28 11.48
CA PRO A 121 21.21 1.78 10.81
C PRO A 121 21.84 2.91 11.63
N LYS A 122 23.18 2.94 11.69
CA LYS A 122 23.91 4.07 12.26
C LYS A 122 23.87 5.24 11.29
N ILE A 123 23.09 6.27 11.62
CA ILE A 123 22.90 7.43 10.74
C ILE A 123 23.69 8.62 11.30
N ARG A 124 24.48 9.29 10.45
CA ARG A 124 25.16 10.53 10.81
C ARG A 124 24.13 11.66 10.94
N GLN A 125 24.03 12.22 12.14
CA GLN A 125 23.08 13.29 12.44
C GLN A 125 23.51 14.62 11.82
N ARG A 126 22.52 15.35 11.31
CA ARG A 126 22.60 16.72 10.81
C ARG A 126 22.18 17.72 11.89
N VAL A 127 22.44 19.00 11.64
CA VAL A 127 22.06 20.08 12.57
C VAL A 127 20.61 20.52 12.30
N GLU A 128 20.21 20.47 11.04
CA GLU A 128 18.91 20.92 10.55
C GLU A 128 17.77 20.05 11.12
N LYS A 129 16.70 20.72 11.54
CA LYS A 129 15.49 20.12 12.08
C LYS A 129 14.34 20.21 11.08
N VAL A 130 13.49 19.19 11.02
CA VAL A 130 12.26 19.17 10.23
C VAL A 130 11.07 18.82 11.12
N ALA A 131 9.99 19.59 10.99
CA ALA A 131 8.74 19.34 11.69
C ALA A 131 7.73 18.64 10.76
N ILE A 132 6.99 17.69 11.30
CA ILE A 132 5.93 16.98 10.58
C ILE A 132 4.65 17.12 11.39
N ILE A 133 3.55 17.51 10.75
CA ILE A 133 2.24 17.68 11.38
C ILE A 133 1.37 16.47 11.00
N GLY A 134 1.09 15.61 11.97
CA GLY A 134 0.33 14.37 11.81
C GLY A 134 1.20 13.11 11.75
N ALA A 135 0.88 12.12 12.59
CA ALA A 135 1.53 10.81 12.68
C ALA A 135 0.76 9.71 11.93
N GLY A 136 0.09 10.06 10.84
CA GLY A 136 -0.48 9.10 9.88
C GLY A 136 0.58 8.54 8.91
N PRO A 137 0.18 7.67 7.96
CA PRO A 137 1.13 6.98 7.06
C PRO A 137 2.09 7.91 6.30
N ALA A 138 1.59 9.04 5.78
CA ALA A 138 2.42 10.01 5.06
C ALA A 138 3.46 10.66 5.98
N GLY A 139 3.05 11.10 7.17
CA GLY A 139 3.94 11.71 8.15
C GLY A 139 5.00 10.74 8.67
N LEU A 140 4.60 9.52 9.01
CA LEU A 140 5.50 8.45 9.43
C LEU A 140 6.52 8.09 8.33
N SER A 141 6.08 8.00 7.07
CA SER A 141 6.96 7.73 5.94
C SER A 141 7.95 8.88 5.70
N ALA A 142 7.49 10.14 5.69
CA ALA A 142 8.37 11.29 5.58
C ALA A 142 9.41 11.33 6.71
N ALA A 143 8.98 11.05 7.94
CA ALA A 143 9.86 11.05 9.10
C ALA A 143 10.95 9.99 8.99
N ASN A 144 10.57 8.77 8.61
CA ASN A 144 11.49 7.66 8.42
C ASN A 144 12.57 7.98 7.36
N ASN A 145 12.17 8.56 6.23
CA ASN A 145 13.09 8.91 5.15
C ASN A 145 14.01 10.07 5.55
N LEU A 146 13.46 11.16 6.11
CA LEU A 146 14.25 12.31 6.57
C LEU A 146 15.23 11.94 7.69
N ALA A 147 14.80 11.12 8.65
CA ALA A 147 15.69 10.60 9.69
C ALA A 147 16.78 9.72 9.07
N GLY A 148 16.46 8.90 8.07
CA GLY A 148 17.42 8.14 7.26
C GLY A 148 18.49 9.01 6.59
N MET A 149 18.12 10.23 6.17
CA MET A 149 19.03 11.25 5.61
C MET A 149 19.78 12.05 6.69
N GLY A 150 19.58 11.74 7.97
CA GLY A 150 20.26 12.33 9.12
C GLY A 150 19.59 13.57 9.71
N TYR A 151 18.43 14.00 9.23
CA TYR A 151 17.72 15.15 9.82
C TYR A 151 17.19 14.81 11.21
N ARG A 152 17.13 15.83 12.07
CA ARG A 152 16.41 15.74 13.35
C ARG A 152 14.93 15.97 13.09
N VAL A 153 14.12 14.92 13.25
CA VAL A 153 12.70 14.97 12.88
C VAL A 153 11.83 14.88 14.13
N THR A 154 10.88 15.81 14.25
CA THR A 154 9.81 15.76 15.25
C THR A 154 8.45 15.70 14.54
N ILE A 155 7.65 14.69 14.86
CA ILE A 155 6.25 14.60 14.47
C ILE A 155 5.37 15.18 15.59
N PHE A 156 4.46 16.07 15.24
CA PHE A 156 3.44 16.63 16.11
C PHE A 156 2.10 15.98 15.79
N GLU A 157 1.59 15.16 16.70
CA GLU A 157 0.33 14.43 16.58
C GLU A 157 -0.70 15.05 17.51
N LYS A 158 -1.90 15.33 16.97
CA LYS A 158 -3.01 15.91 17.72
C LYS A 158 -3.56 14.94 18.75
N GLU A 159 -3.65 13.67 18.39
CA GLU A 159 -4.24 12.62 19.22
C GLU A 159 -3.25 12.06 20.24
N SER A 160 -3.74 11.23 21.17
CA SER A 160 -2.95 10.63 22.25
C SER A 160 -2.02 9.51 21.80
N VAL A 161 -2.28 8.90 20.64
CA VAL A 161 -1.52 7.78 20.07
C VAL A 161 -1.25 8.03 18.58
N PRO A 162 -0.03 7.72 18.07
CA PRO A 162 0.28 7.86 16.65
C PRO A 162 -0.41 6.78 15.78
N GLY A 163 -0.37 6.97 14.46
CA GLY A 163 -0.93 6.05 13.46
C GLY A 163 -2.08 6.66 12.64
N GLY A 164 -2.66 7.78 13.09
CA GLY A 164 -3.75 8.46 12.39
C GLY A 164 -4.94 7.52 12.13
N MET A 165 -5.48 7.52 10.91
CA MET A 165 -6.62 6.67 10.54
C MET A 165 -6.35 5.16 10.69
N LEU A 166 -5.08 4.73 10.64
CA LEU A 166 -4.73 3.33 10.91
C LEU A 166 -5.17 2.91 12.30
N MET A 167 -4.96 3.78 13.29
CA MET A 167 -5.28 3.56 14.70
C MET A 167 -6.76 3.77 15.00
N TRP A 168 -7.39 4.73 14.33
CA TRP A 168 -8.72 5.20 14.74
C TRP A 168 -9.88 4.72 13.87
N ALA A 169 -9.68 4.56 12.56
CA ALA A 169 -10.77 4.25 11.64
C ALA A 169 -10.75 2.78 11.20
N ILE A 170 -9.59 2.16 11.08
CA ILE A 170 -9.49 0.78 10.62
C ILE A 170 -9.77 -0.17 11.79
N PRO A 171 -10.70 -1.13 11.68
CA PRO A 171 -11.04 -2.03 12.78
C PRO A 171 -9.90 -2.99 13.15
N SER A 172 -9.80 -3.35 14.44
CA SER A 172 -8.74 -4.23 14.96
C SER A 172 -8.79 -5.66 14.41
N TYR A 173 -9.98 -6.14 14.00
CA TYR A 173 -10.14 -7.44 13.34
C TYR A 173 -9.55 -7.48 11.92
N ARG A 174 -9.25 -6.31 11.32
CA ARG A 174 -8.50 -6.18 10.05
C ARG A 174 -7.06 -5.75 10.28
N LEU A 175 -6.81 -4.80 11.18
CA LEU A 175 -5.48 -4.27 11.46
C LEU A 175 -5.22 -4.21 12.98
N PRO A 176 -4.47 -5.19 13.53
CA PRO A 176 -4.15 -5.21 14.95
C PRO A 176 -3.29 -4.00 15.36
N ARG A 177 -3.56 -3.44 16.54
CA ARG A 177 -2.93 -2.19 17.00
C ARG A 177 -1.44 -2.37 17.26
N GLU A 178 -1.05 -3.54 17.74
CA GLU A 178 0.33 -3.95 17.95
C GLU A 178 1.14 -3.99 16.65
N GLN A 179 0.51 -4.29 15.51
CA GLN A 179 1.19 -4.27 14.20
C GLN A 179 1.46 -2.84 13.72
N ILE A 180 0.53 -1.93 13.99
CA ILE A 180 0.74 -0.49 13.75
C ILE A 180 1.92 0.02 14.60
N MET A 181 1.89 -0.31 15.90
CA MET A 181 2.94 0.11 16.82
C MET A 181 4.28 -0.56 16.54
N PHE A 182 4.28 -1.79 16.00
CA PHE A 182 5.49 -2.47 15.56
C PHE A 182 6.21 -1.68 14.46
N ASP A 183 5.51 -1.30 13.39
CA ASP A 183 6.09 -0.47 12.33
C ASP A 183 6.53 0.92 12.86
N ILE A 184 5.70 1.57 13.70
CA ILE A 184 6.05 2.87 14.31
C ILE A 184 7.30 2.76 15.19
N SER A 185 7.46 1.67 15.94
CA SER A 185 8.61 1.47 16.81
C SER A 185 9.93 1.44 16.03
N HIS A 186 9.93 0.89 14.81
CA HIS A 186 11.10 0.93 13.93
C HIS A 186 11.43 2.34 13.46
N ILE A 187 10.41 3.18 13.22
CA ILE A 187 10.60 4.58 12.85
C ILE A 187 11.18 5.37 14.04
N GLN A 188 10.67 5.16 15.25
CA GLN A 188 11.20 5.76 16.47
C GLN A 188 12.65 5.31 16.74
N ALA A 189 12.96 4.04 16.48
CA ALA A 189 14.31 3.48 16.61
C ALA A 189 15.33 4.07 15.62
N ARG A 190 14.89 4.82 14.60
CA ARG A 190 15.75 5.65 13.73
C ARG A 190 16.02 7.06 14.30
N GLY A 191 15.49 7.38 15.48
CA GLY A 191 15.67 8.67 16.15
C GLY A 191 14.57 9.70 15.87
N VAL A 192 13.43 9.29 15.31
CA VAL A 192 12.26 10.16 15.12
C VAL A 192 11.57 10.41 16.47
N GLU A 193 11.40 11.67 16.83
CA GLU A 193 10.61 12.08 17.99
C GLU A 193 9.14 12.23 17.61
N ILE A 194 8.23 11.66 18.39
CA ILE A 194 6.78 11.81 18.19
C ILE A 194 6.16 12.44 19.43
N LYS A 195 5.62 13.65 19.28
CA LYS A 195 4.91 14.40 20.33
C LYS A 195 3.41 14.29 20.11
N THR A 196 2.76 13.43 20.89
CA THR A 196 1.30 13.27 20.91
C THR A 196 0.63 14.43 21.68
N ASN A 197 -0.70 14.53 21.61
CA ASN A 197 -1.49 15.60 22.23
C ASN A 197 -1.00 17.02 21.89
N THR A 198 -0.41 17.21 20.71
CA THR A 198 0.18 18.47 20.27
C THR A 198 -0.46 18.97 18.97
N PRO A 199 -1.72 19.46 19.02
CA PRO A 199 -2.41 19.99 17.85
C PRO A 199 -1.77 21.30 17.36
N ILE A 200 -1.15 21.27 16.18
CA ILE A 200 -0.70 22.48 15.47
C ILE A 200 -1.91 23.15 14.83
N GLY A 201 -2.01 24.48 15.00
CA GLY A 201 -3.20 25.27 14.65
C GLY A 201 -3.85 25.93 15.87
N SER A 202 -3.56 25.45 17.08
CA SER A 202 -4.04 26.03 18.35
C SER A 202 -3.33 27.36 18.68
N PRO A 203 -3.90 28.24 19.53
CA PRO A 203 -3.22 29.43 20.00
C PRO A 203 -1.82 29.11 20.56
N GLY A 204 -0.78 29.77 20.05
CA GLY A 204 0.62 29.54 20.46
C GLY A 204 1.32 28.34 19.80
N LYS A 205 0.64 27.52 19.01
CA LYS A 205 1.23 26.40 18.24
C LYS A 205 0.92 26.56 16.76
N THR A 206 1.69 27.41 16.08
CA THR A 206 1.49 27.78 14.67
C THR A 206 2.62 27.24 13.80
N ILE A 207 2.40 27.20 12.48
CA ILE A 207 3.45 26.82 11.51
C ILE A 207 4.60 27.81 11.58
N SER A 208 4.32 29.12 11.66
CA SER A 208 5.35 30.15 11.84
C SER A 208 6.12 29.96 13.15
N GLY A 209 5.45 29.59 14.24
CA GLY A 209 6.10 29.26 15.51
C GLY A 209 7.07 28.09 15.38
N LEU A 210 6.79 27.08 14.55
CA LEU A 210 7.76 26.00 14.27
C LEU A 210 9.02 26.55 13.60
N PHE A 211 8.91 27.49 12.66
CA PHE A 211 10.11 28.12 12.08
C PHE A 211 10.90 28.93 13.11
N GLU A 212 10.22 29.64 14.02
CA GLU A 212 10.84 30.36 15.15
C GLU A 212 11.53 29.41 16.14
N GLU A 213 10.98 28.21 16.36
CA GLU A 213 11.61 27.12 17.13
C GLU A 213 12.83 26.49 16.42
N GLY A 214 13.16 26.95 15.21
CA GLY A 214 14.36 26.59 14.45
C GLY A 214 14.19 25.43 13.48
N TYR A 215 12.96 24.98 13.21
CA TYR A 215 12.68 24.01 12.15
C TYR A 215 12.92 24.65 10.77
N LYS A 216 13.69 23.97 9.91
CA LYS A 216 14.06 24.49 8.57
C LYS A 216 12.99 24.22 7.51
N SER A 217 12.12 23.25 7.76
CA SER A 217 10.99 22.93 6.90
C SER A 217 9.89 22.25 7.71
N VAL A 218 8.66 22.34 7.18
CA VAL A 218 7.46 21.74 7.77
C VAL A 218 6.75 20.87 6.71
N PHE A 219 6.37 19.66 7.08
CA PHE A 219 5.51 18.80 6.27
C PHE A 219 4.13 18.65 6.92
N ILE A 220 3.06 18.92 6.17
CA ILE A 220 1.68 18.81 6.63
C ILE A 220 1.09 17.48 6.13
N ALA A 221 0.83 16.56 7.06
CA ALA A 221 0.28 15.23 6.82
C ALA A 221 -0.96 14.96 7.71
N ALA A 222 -1.83 15.97 7.85
CA ALA A 222 -2.96 15.95 8.78
C ALA A 222 -4.14 15.02 8.38
N GLY A 223 -4.13 14.49 7.14
CA GLY A 223 -5.17 13.59 6.63
C GLY A 223 -6.53 14.25 6.35
N ALA A 224 -7.54 13.42 6.08
CA ALA A 224 -8.93 13.83 5.84
C ALA A 224 -9.84 13.44 7.01
N GLN A 225 -9.93 14.29 8.02
CA GLN A 225 -10.56 13.95 9.30
C GLN A 225 -12.06 14.27 9.40
N LYS A 226 -12.66 14.89 8.37
CA LYS A 226 -14.10 15.22 8.35
C LYS A 226 -14.88 14.26 7.47
N VAL A 227 -16.10 13.91 7.86
CA VAL A 227 -17.07 13.21 7.02
C VAL A 227 -17.85 14.24 6.20
N ARG A 228 -18.19 13.91 4.96
CA ARG A 228 -19.05 14.75 4.11
C ARG A 228 -20.49 14.70 4.61
N LYS A 229 -21.18 15.83 4.57
CA LYS A 229 -22.63 15.91 4.80
C LYS A 229 -23.39 15.62 3.50
N LEU A 230 -24.51 14.91 3.61
CA LEU A 230 -25.50 14.66 2.56
C LEU A 230 -26.37 15.89 2.29
N GLY A 231 -26.61 16.73 3.29
CA GLY A 231 -27.48 17.90 3.17
C GLY A 231 -28.97 17.56 3.11
N ILE A 232 -29.38 16.45 3.74
CA ILE A 232 -30.77 15.97 3.75
C ILE A 232 -31.49 16.34 5.06
N PRO A 233 -32.83 16.44 5.06
CA PRO A 233 -33.58 16.68 6.30
C PRO A 233 -33.35 15.56 7.33
N GLY A 234 -33.15 15.95 8.59
CA GLY A 234 -32.98 15.02 9.71
C GLY A 234 -31.55 14.50 9.92
N GLU A 235 -30.56 15.01 9.18
CA GLU A 235 -29.15 14.57 9.22
C GLU A 235 -28.41 14.83 10.56
N GLU A 236 -28.98 15.59 11.49
CA GLU A 236 -28.31 15.94 12.76
C GLU A 236 -29.13 15.49 13.97
N GLY A 237 -28.48 15.01 15.04
CA GLY A 237 -29.06 14.74 16.37
C GLY A 237 -29.14 13.24 16.73
N ASP A 238 -29.83 12.91 17.84
CA ASP A 238 -29.68 11.60 18.50
C ASP A 238 -29.99 10.41 17.57
N GLY A 239 -29.02 9.50 17.45
CA GLY A 239 -29.09 8.32 16.60
C GLY A 239 -28.49 8.50 15.21
N VAL A 240 -28.04 9.70 14.83
CA VAL A 240 -27.23 9.92 13.63
C VAL A 240 -25.76 10.07 14.04
N ILE A 241 -24.86 9.29 13.43
CA ILE A 241 -23.45 9.23 13.83
C ILE A 241 -22.55 9.31 12.58
N ASP A 242 -21.47 10.08 12.65
CA ASP A 242 -20.43 10.08 11.63
C ASP A 242 -19.62 8.76 11.69
N CYS A 243 -19.35 8.13 10.54
CA CYS A 243 -18.65 6.84 10.53
C CYS A 243 -17.27 6.88 11.19
N LEU A 244 -16.52 7.98 11.02
CA LEU A 244 -15.20 8.15 11.63
C LEU A 244 -15.30 8.29 13.15
N GLU A 245 -16.31 9.02 13.65
CA GLU A 245 -16.56 9.14 15.08
C GLU A 245 -16.95 7.78 15.67
N PHE A 246 -17.87 7.06 15.00
CA PHE A 246 -18.27 5.72 15.41
C PHE A 246 -17.08 4.77 15.51
N LEU A 247 -16.28 4.65 14.45
CA LEU A 247 -15.11 3.76 14.41
C LEU A 247 -14.06 4.15 15.46
N LYS A 248 -13.80 5.46 15.63
CA LYS A 248 -12.89 5.96 16.66
C LYS A 248 -13.38 5.63 18.06
N ASN A 249 -14.67 5.84 18.35
CA ASN A 249 -15.26 5.58 19.66
C ASN A 249 -15.26 4.08 20.00
N VAL A 250 -15.51 3.22 19.01
CA VAL A 250 -15.35 1.76 19.18
C VAL A 250 -13.89 1.41 19.43
N SER A 251 -12.96 1.97 18.66
CA SER A 251 -11.52 1.71 18.85
C SER A 251 -10.98 2.19 20.19
N LEU A 252 -11.54 3.27 20.75
CA LEU A 252 -11.19 3.80 22.07
C LEU A 252 -11.88 3.04 23.22
N GLY A 253 -12.84 2.17 22.92
CA GLY A 253 -13.66 1.49 23.93
C GLY A 253 -14.59 2.43 24.71
N VAL A 254 -14.88 3.61 24.14
CA VAL A 254 -15.77 4.62 24.77
C VAL A 254 -17.19 4.57 24.21
N MET A 255 -17.43 3.81 23.15
CA MET A 255 -18.76 3.58 22.60
C MET A 255 -19.62 2.79 23.59
N ARG A 256 -20.64 3.43 24.16
CA ARG A 256 -21.45 2.86 25.26
C ARG A 256 -22.62 2.01 24.78
N SER A 257 -23.30 2.45 23.73
CA SER A 257 -24.50 1.77 23.23
C SER A 257 -24.82 2.22 21.81
N MET A 258 -25.42 1.31 21.05
CA MET A 258 -25.94 1.57 19.70
C MET A 258 -27.35 1.02 19.62
N GLY A 259 -28.16 1.55 18.69
CA GLY A 259 -29.47 1.00 18.37
C GLY A 259 -29.41 -0.45 17.88
N LYS A 260 -30.55 -1.14 17.89
CA LYS A 260 -30.63 -2.54 17.47
C LYS A 260 -30.69 -2.66 15.95
N LYS A 261 -31.37 -1.70 15.29
CA LYS A 261 -31.46 -1.60 13.84
C LYS A 261 -30.59 -0.46 13.34
N VAL A 262 -29.54 -0.80 12.60
CA VAL A 262 -28.53 0.16 12.13
C VAL A 262 -28.58 0.24 10.62
N ILE A 263 -28.61 1.46 10.08
CA ILE A 263 -28.40 1.71 8.65
C ILE A 263 -27.07 2.45 8.47
N VAL A 264 -26.17 1.89 7.69
CA VAL A 264 -24.95 2.54 7.23
C VAL A 264 -25.18 3.08 5.83
N VAL A 265 -24.96 4.37 5.62
CA VAL A 265 -25.15 5.02 4.32
C VAL A 265 -23.80 5.20 3.62
N GLY A 266 -23.57 4.47 2.52
CA GLY A 266 -22.35 4.51 1.72
C GLY A 266 -21.97 3.16 1.12
N GLY A 267 -21.33 3.15 -0.05
CA GLY A 267 -20.93 1.93 -0.78
C GLY A 267 -19.44 1.58 -0.74
N GLY A 268 -18.60 2.39 -0.07
CA GLY A 268 -17.14 2.21 -0.06
C GLY A 268 -16.60 1.33 1.07
N ASN A 269 -15.28 1.09 1.09
CA ASN A 269 -14.62 0.25 2.10
C ASN A 269 -14.90 0.71 3.54
N VAL A 270 -14.95 2.02 3.79
CA VAL A 270 -15.28 2.57 5.11
C VAL A 270 -16.70 2.20 5.55
N ALA A 271 -17.65 2.12 4.61
CA ALA A 271 -19.01 1.69 4.91
C ALA A 271 -19.04 0.20 5.27
N MET A 272 -18.26 -0.64 4.58
CA MET A 272 -18.12 -2.07 4.92
C MET A 272 -17.50 -2.25 6.32
N ASP A 273 -16.41 -1.54 6.62
CA ASP A 273 -15.78 -1.55 7.94
C ASP A 273 -16.75 -1.08 9.03
N THR A 274 -17.51 -0.02 8.76
CA THR A 274 -18.52 0.52 9.67
C THR A 274 -19.62 -0.51 9.94
N ALA A 275 -20.16 -1.12 8.88
CA ALA A 275 -21.25 -2.08 8.99
C ALA A 275 -20.81 -3.36 9.73
N ARG A 276 -19.64 -3.91 9.40
CA ARG A 276 -19.05 -5.07 10.08
C ARG A 276 -18.69 -4.75 11.53
N THR A 277 -18.17 -3.56 11.81
CA THR A 277 -17.93 -3.11 13.18
C THR A 277 -19.24 -2.98 13.96
N ALA A 278 -20.30 -2.43 13.36
CA ALA A 278 -21.62 -2.34 13.98
C ALA A 278 -22.21 -3.72 14.30
N MET A 279 -22.08 -4.67 13.37
CA MET A 279 -22.54 -6.06 13.54
C MET A 279 -21.78 -6.81 14.65
N ARG A 280 -20.48 -6.53 14.80
CA ARG A 280 -19.61 -7.16 15.80
C ARG A 280 -19.60 -6.48 17.15
N PHE A 281 -20.03 -5.22 17.21
CA PHE A 281 -20.05 -4.45 18.44
C PHE A 281 -20.84 -5.20 19.51
N THR A 282 -20.30 -5.24 20.72
CA THR A 282 -21.02 -5.67 21.93
C THR A 282 -20.83 -4.58 22.97
N GLN A 283 -21.83 -4.37 23.84
CA GLN A 283 -21.84 -3.24 24.78
C GLN A 283 -20.70 -3.25 25.83
N ASN A 284 -19.77 -4.22 25.79
CA ASN A 284 -18.67 -4.37 26.74
C ASN A 284 -17.27 -4.44 26.09
N VAL A 285 -17.08 -4.00 24.84
CA VAL A 285 -15.73 -3.92 24.26
C VAL A 285 -15.04 -2.63 24.73
N GLY A 286 -14.36 -2.73 25.87
CA GLY A 286 -13.37 -1.76 26.35
C GLY A 286 -11.95 -2.33 26.25
N TYR A 287 -10.95 -1.48 26.02
CA TYR A 287 -9.54 -1.84 25.83
C TYR A 287 -8.83 -2.37 27.10
N GLU A 288 -9.54 -2.57 28.20
CA GLU A 288 -8.97 -3.06 29.45
C GLU A 288 -9.73 -4.33 29.88
N HIS A 289 -8.99 -5.44 29.95
CA HIS A 289 -9.43 -6.77 30.43
C HIS A 289 -10.00 -7.74 29.38
N ALA A 290 -9.11 -8.23 28.51
CA ALA A 290 -9.29 -9.52 27.82
C ALA A 290 -9.10 -10.75 28.75
N GLU A 291 -8.92 -10.53 30.05
CA GLU A 291 -8.91 -11.56 31.08
C GLU A 291 -9.89 -11.16 32.19
N MET A 292 -11.18 -11.48 32.05
CA MET A 292 -12.08 -11.66 33.21
C MET A 292 -13.46 -12.20 32.83
N ASP A 293 -13.74 -13.41 33.33
CA ASP A 293 -15.03 -14.07 33.56
C ASP A 293 -16.09 -14.13 32.46
N ALA A 294 -16.21 -15.33 31.89
CA ALA A 294 -17.39 -15.84 31.17
C ALA A 294 -18.71 -15.75 31.97
N ALA A 295 -18.67 -15.39 33.26
CA ALA A 295 -19.85 -15.20 34.10
C ALA A 295 -20.52 -13.81 33.98
N ARG A 296 -19.87 -12.80 33.36
CA ARG A 296 -20.51 -11.50 33.02
C ARG A 296 -21.12 -11.47 31.62
N MET A 297 -21.44 -12.64 31.06
CA MET A 297 -22.13 -12.86 29.79
C MET A 297 -23.62 -12.46 29.79
N ALA A 298 -23.95 -11.30 30.35
CA ALA A 298 -25.06 -10.52 29.77
C ALA A 298 -24.49 -9.73 28.59
N ILE A 299 -24.05 -10.45 27.54
CA ILE A 299 -23.69 -9.83 26.26
C ILE A 299 -24.99 -9.22 25.74
N ARG A 300 -25.18 -7.92 26.00
CA ARG A 300 -26.12 -7.13 25.22
C ARG A 300 -25.46 -6.99 23.86
N LEU A 301 -25.85 -7.90 22.97
CA LEU A 301 -25.48 -7.90 21.55
C LEU A 301 -25.64 -6.46 21.01
N GLY A 302 -24.72 -6.01 20.16
CA GLY A 302 -24.78 -4.71 19.50
C GLY A 302 -25.94 -4.64 18.51
N ALA A 303 -25.66 -4.27 17.26
CA ALA A 303 -26.70 -4.29 16.24
C ALA A 303 -27.26 -5.71 16.09
N GLN A 304 -28.58 -5.85 16.05
CA GLN A 304 -29.26 -7.10 15.73
C GLN A 304 -29.49 -7.22 14.23
N GLU A 305 -29.60 -6.08 13.55
CA GLU A 305 -29.87 -5.96 12.12
C GLU A 305 -29.07 -4.77 11.59
N VAL A 306 -28.21 -5.00 10.60
CA VAL A 306 -27.39 -3.96 9.95
C VAL A 306 -27.70 -3.94 8.47
N HIS A 307 -28.10 -2.78 7.96
CA HIS A 307 -28.26 -2.52 6.54
C HIS A 307 -27.15 -1.62 6.02
N VAL A 308 -26.69 -1.88 4.81
CA VAL A 308 -25.93 -0.90 4.03
C VAL A 308 -26.83 -0.36 2.93
N VAL A 309 -26.99 0.96 2.88
CA VAL A 309 -27.73 1.67 1.83
C VAL A 309 -26.72 2.44 0.98
N CYS A 310 -26.68 2.18 -0.33
CA CYS A 310 -25.76 2.85 -1.23
C CYS A 310 -26.41 3.21 -2.57
N LEU A 311 -25.86 4.22 -3.23
CA LEU A 311 -26.40 4.76 -4.48
C LEU A 311 -26.12 3.81 -5.65
N GLU A 312 -24.94 3.20 -5.60
CA GLU A 312 -24.39 2.31 -6.60
C GLU A 312 -25.18 1.00 -6.68
N SER A 313 -25.26 0.42 -7.89
CA SER A 313 -25.64 -0.98 -8.03
C SER A 313 -24.61 -1.87 -7.33
N ARG A 314 -24.93 -3.15 -7.11
CA ARG A 314 -24.00 -4.10 -6.46
C ARG A 314 -22.67 -4.22 -7.20
N GLU A 315 -22.70 -4.12 -8.52
CA GLU A 315 -21.54 -4.21 -9.41
C GLU A 315 -20.73 -2.91 -9.47
N GLU A 316 -21.36 -1.78 -9.16
CA GLU A 316 -20.77 -0.44 -9.17
C GLU A 316 -20.23 -0.02 -7.79
N MET A 317 -20.45 -0.82 -6.74
CA MET A 317 -20.01 -0.50 -5.39
C MET A 317 -18.50 -0.21 -5.33
N PRO A 318 -18.06 0.91 -4.73
CA PRO A 318 -16.64 1.25 -4.64
C PRO A 318 -15.83 0.37 -3.68
N ALA A 319 -16.49 -0.36 -2.77
CA ALA A 319 -15.83 -1.30 -1.87
C ALA A 319 -15.20 -2.46 -2.64
N TRP A 320 -14.13 -3.04 -2.10
CA TRP A 320 -13.53 -4.22 -2.70
C TRP A 320 -14.44 -5.44 -2.55
N GLU A 321 -14.50 -6.28 -3.58
CA GLU A 321 -15.41 -7.43 -3.63
C GLU A 321 -15.32 -8.32 -2.39
N HIS A 322 -14.12 -8.66 -1.93
CA HIS A 322 -13.91 -9.48 -0.72
C HIS A 322 -14.41 -8.82 0.58
N GLU A 323 -14.45 -7.48 0.66
CA GLU A 323 -15.04 -6.79 1.81
C GLU A 323 -16.56 -6.81 1.76
N ILE A 324 -17.14 -6.74 0.55
CA ILE A 324 -18.59 -6.85 0.35
C ILE A 324 -19.04 -8.28 0.66
N GLU A 325 -18.35 -9.30 0.13
CA GLU A 325 -18.59 -10.72 0.43
C GLU A 325 -18.48 -10.97 1.94
N GLY A 326 -17.40 -10.50 2.59
CA GLY A 326 -17.22 -10.65 4.02
C GLY A 326 -18.30 -9.96 4.87
N ALA A 327 -18.88 -8.85 4.39
CA ALA A 327 -20.02 -8.22 5.05
C ALA A 327 -21.30 -9.06 4.91
N GLN A 328 -21.57 -9.59 3.71
CA GLN A 328 -22.72 -10.46 3.45
C GLN A 328 -22.65 -11.77 4.24
N GLU A 329 -21.46 -12.39 4.32
CA GLU A 329 -21.20 -13.57 5.14
C GLU A 329 -21.50 -13.35 6.63
N GLU A 330 -21.26 -12.13 7.13
CA GLU A 330 -21.57 -11.75 8.52
C GLU A 330 -23.05 -11.41 8.75
N GLY A 331 -23.89 -11.50 7.70
CA GLY A 331 -25.34 -11.28 7.78
C GLY A 331 -25.78 -9.84 7.54
N ILE A 332 -24.91 -8.98 6.99
CA ILE A 332 -25.23 -7.57 6.70
C ILE A 332 -26.10 -7.49 5.45
N LEU A 333 -27.20 -6.74 5.53
CA LEU A 333 -28.21 -6.61 4.48
C LEU A 333 -27.86 -5.47 3.52
N LEU A 334 -27.36 -5.81 2.34
CA LEU A 334 -27.06 -4.82 1.30
C LEU A 334 -28.34 -4.32 0.61
N ASN A 335 -28.46 -3.01 0.48
CA ASN A 335 -29.54 -2.31 -0.19
C ASN A 335 -28.96 -1.37 -1.26
N PRO A 336 -28.40 -1.94 -2.35
CA PRO A 336 -27.86 -1.16 -3.46
C PRO A 336 -28.96 -0.42 -4.22
N SER A 337 -28.55 0.57 -5.02
CA SER A 337 -29.45 1.41 -5.82
C SER A 337 -30.54 2.11 -5.01
N LYS A 338 -30.24 2.46 -3.76
CA LYS A 338 -31.13 3.23 -2.87
C LYS A 338 -30.41 4.46 -2.33
N GLY A 339 -30.99 5.64 -2.57
CA GLY A 339 -30.47 6.91 -2.07
C GLY A 339 -31.25 7.43 -0.87
N PRO A 340 -30.58 8.05 0.11
CA PRO A 340 -31.24 8.65 1.26
C PRO A 340 -31.97 9.95 0.84
N LYS A 341 -33.26 10.06 1.16
CA LYS A 341 -34.09 11.26 0.93
C LYS A 341 -34.18 12.13 2.19
N ARG A 342 -34.44 11.51 3.35
CA ARG A 342 -34.46 12.15 4.67
C ARG A 342 -34.34 11.10 5.77
N ILE A 343 -33.82 11.52 6.93
CA ILE A 343 -33.84 10.71 8.15
C ILE A 343 -35.13 11.02 8.91
N ILE A 344 -35.93 10.00 9.19
CA ILE A 344 -37.21 10.12 9.90
C ILE A 344 -36.94 10.09 11.40
N ARG A 345 -37.53 11.05 12.12
CA ARG A 345 -37.26 11.26 13.54
C ARG A 345 -38.53 11.51 14.33
N GLU A 346 -38.57 10.98 15.53
CA GLU A 346 -39.62 11.21 16.53
C GLU A 346 -38.97 11.56 17.86
N ASN A 347 -39.42 12.64 18.51
CA ASN A 347 -38.84 13.12 19.78
C ASN A 347 -37.31 13.25 19.74
N ASN A 348 -36.78 13.79 18.63
CA ASN A 348 -35.35 13.95 18.36
C ASN A 348 -34.54 12.64 18.22
N ARG A 349 -35.19 11.47 18.14
CA ARG A 349 -34.52 10.18 17.89
C ARG A 349 -34.82 9.63 16.51
N VAL A 350 -33.83 8.99 15.90
CA VAL A 350 -34.01 8.26 14.64
C VAL A 350 -35.03 7.13 14.81
N VAL A 351 -35.99 7.05 13.88
CA VAL A 351 -36.94 5.93 13.76
C VAL A 351 -36.87 5.25 12.38
N GLY A 352 -36.16 5.85 11.41
CA GLY A 352 -35.94 5.24 10.11
C GLY A 352 -35.25 6.16 9.11
N LEU A 353 -34.97 5.59 7.93
CA LEU A 353 -34.45 6.29 6.76
C LEU A 353 -35.48 6.18 5.62
N GLU A 354 -35.91 7.31 5.07
CA GLU A 354 -36.68 7.34 3.83
C GLU A 354 -35.71 7.33 2.66
N THR A 355 -35.89 6.39 1.74
CA THR A 355 -35.04 6.19 0.56
C THR A 355 -35.81 6.35 -0.74
N LEU A 356 -35.10 6.67 -1.81
CA LEU A 356 -35.58 6.63 -3.20
C LEU A 356 -34.78 5.58 -3.98
N ASN A 357 -35.41 4.97 -4.98
CA ASN A 357 -34.68 4.15 -5.95
C ASN A 357 -33.80 5.05 -6.83
N VAL A 358 -32.56 4.62 -7.05
CA VAL A 358 -31.59 5.30 -7.91
C VAL A 358 -31.81 4.86 -9.36
N LYS A 359 -31.92 5.85 -10.25
CA LYS A 359 -32.02 5.64 -11.70
C LYS A 359 -30.64 5.52 -12.35
N SER A 360 -29.72 6.40 -11.96
CA SER A 360 -28.31 6.36 -12.37
C SER A 360 -27.45 7.06 -11.32
N VAL A 361 -26.21 6.60 -11.12
CA VAL A 361 -25.23 7.28 -10.25
C VAL A 361 -24.40 8.30 -11.03
N PHE A 362 -24.11 7.99 -12.29
CA PHE A 362 -23.29 8.79 -13.17
C PHE A 362 -24.12 9.40 -14.30
N ASP A 363 -23.69 10.56 -14.81
CA ASP A 363 -24.20 11.13 -16.05
C ASP A 363 -23.56 10.48 -17.29
N SER A 364 -23.93 10.95 -18.49
CA SER A 364 -23.39 10.44 -19.76
C SER A 364 -21.89 10.64 -19.92
N ASP A 365 -21.30 11.58 -19.18
CA ASP A 365 -19.86 11.88 -19.20
C ASP A 365 -19.11 11.07 -18.12
N GLY A 366 -19.79 10.18 -17.40
CA GLY A 366 -19.23 9.37 -16.31
C GLY A 366 -18.96 10.17 -15.04
N ARG A 367 -19.49 11.39 -14.91
CA ARG A 367 -19.34 12.20 -13.70
C ARG A 367 -20.39 11.79 -12.69
N PHE A 368 -20.01 11.81 -11.41
CA PHE A 368 -20.92 11.52 -10.31
C PHE A 368 -22.04 12.56 -10.28
N ASN A 369 -23.26 12.13 -10.61
CA ASN A 369 -24.45 12.95 -10.68
C ASN A 369 -25.70 12.05 -10.49
N PRO A 370 -25.98 11.62 -9.25
CA PRO A 370 -27.02 10.64 -8.99
C PRO A 370 -28.42 11.20 -9.32
N THR A 371 -29.20 10.42 -10.04
CA THR A 371 -30.60 10.71 -10.36
C THR A 371 -31.53 9.67 -9.74
N PHE A 372 -32.71 10.10 -9.31
CA PHE A 372 -33.66 9.26 -8.56
C PHE A 372 -34.96 9.04 -9.34
N ILE A 373 -35.66 7.96 -9.03
CA ILE A 373 -36.99 7.66 -9.56
C ILE A 373 -38.03 8.32 -8.65
N GLU A 374 -38.75 9.31 -9.15
CA GLU A 374 -39.84 9.95 -8.40
C GLU A 374 -40.97 8.96 -8.08
N GLY A 375 -41.60 9.10 -6.90
CA GLY A 375 -42.67 8.21 -6.46
C GLY A 375 -42.20 6.84 -5.95
N SER A 376 -40.88 6.61 -5.84
CA SER A 376 -40.29 5.36 -5.35
C SER A 376 -39.94 5.38 -3.86
N GLU A 377 -40.50 6.32 -3.09
CA GLU A 377 -40.23 6.47 -1.67
C GLU A 377 -40.52 5.18 -0.90
N ASN A 378 -39.53 4.74 -0.13
CA ASN A 378 -39.67 3.62 0.79
C ASN A 378 -39.02 3.95 2.13
N THR A 379 -39.69 3.59 3.22
CA THR A 379 -39.17 3.81 4.58
C THR A 379 -38.54 2.53 5.12
N MET A 380 -37.30 2.64 5.61
CA MET A 380 -36.57 1.57 6.28
C MET A 380 -36.49 1.88 7.79
N PRO A 381 -37.11 1.08 8.67
CA PRO A 381 -37.03 1.30 10.12
C PRO A 381 -35.61 1.18 10.64
N ALA A 382 -35.18 2.12 11.49
CA ALA A 382 -33.84 2.13 12.08
C ALA A 382 -33.83 2.92 13.38
N ASP A 383 -32.97 2.50 14.31
CA ASP A 383 -32.71 3.22 15.56
C ASP A 383 -31.43 4.06 15.47
N THR A 384 -30.56 3.74 14.50
CA THR A 384 -29.28 4.41 14.29
C THR A 384 -28.97 4.50 12.80
N VAL A 385 -28.54 5.67 12.35
CA VAL A 385 -28.04 5.90 10.99
C VAL A 385 -26.59 6.36 11.08
N ILE A 386 -25.68 5.64 10.41
CA ILE A 386 -24.26 5.97 10.36
C ILE A 386 -23.91 6.46 8.96
N LEU A 387 -23.37 7.68 8.86
CA LEU A 387 -23.05 8.32 7.59
C LEU A 387 -21.61 7.99 7.18
N ALA A 388 -21.45 7.28 6.05
CA ALA A 388 -20.17 6.84 5.49
C ALA A 388 -20.00 7.27 4.02
N VAL A 389 -20.40 8.51 3.71
CA VAL A 389 -20.53 9.05 2.34
C VAL A 389 -19.26 9.77 1.82
N GLY A 390 -18.11 9.41 2.40
CA GLY A 390 -16.80 9.95 2.03
C GLY A 390 -16.23 10.95 3.03
N GLN A 391 -14.93 11.18 2.92
CA GLN A 391 -14.17 12.03 3.82
C GLN A 391 -13.65 13.29 3.10
N THR A 392 -13.33 14.32 3.85
CA THR A 392 -12.75 15.56 3.37
C THR A 392 -11.69 16.08 4.34
N PRO A 393 -10.63 16.76 3.85
CA PRO A 393 -9.70 17.48 4.72
C PRO A 393 -10.40 18.53 5.59
N ASP A 394 -9.84 18.73 6.78
CA ASP A 394 -10.16 19.87 7.62
C ASP A 394 -9.00 20.87 7.57
N ALA A 395 -9.20 21.95 6.83
CA ALA A 395 -8.24 23.04 6.72
C ALA A 395 -8.62 24.28 7.57
N SER A 396 -9.63 24.18 8.44
CA SER A 396 -10.09 25.32 9.26
C SER A 396 -9.00 25.91 10.17
N TRP A 397 -8.07 25.07 10.62
CA TRP A 397 -6.91 25.48 11.42
C TRP A 397 -5.84 26.27 10.63
N LEU A 398 -6.01 26.38 9.31
CA LEU A 398 -5.23 27.25 8.41
C LEU A 398 -5.97 28.55 8.06
N GLU A 399 -7.20 28.75 8.53
CA GLU A 399 -7.95 29.98 8.28
C GLU A 399 -7.16 31.23 8.75
N GLY A 400 -7.19 32.28 7.93
CA GLY A 400 -6.42 33.50 8.17
C GLY A 400 -4.93 33.39 7.86
N ARG A 401 -4.46 32.31 7.21
CA ARG A 401 -3.08 32.15 6.74
C ARG A 401 -2.99 32.14 5.21
N PRO A 402 -3.01 33.33 4.57
CA PRO A 402 -3.07 33.44 3.11
C PRO A 402 -1.84 32.84 2.41
N GLU A 403 -0.75 32.59 3.13
CA GLU A 403 0.45 32.02 2.55
C GLU A 403 0.32 30.52 2.19
N ILE A 404 -0.68 29.80 2.72
CA ILE A 404 -1.00 28.42 2.33
C ILE A 404 -2.39 28.41 1.67
N GLU A 405 -2.41 28.34 0.34
CA GLU A 405 -3.65 28.30 -0.44
C GLU A 405 -4.35 26.95 -0.33
N LEU A 406 -5.68 26.97 -0.39
CA LEU A 406 -6.52 25.79 -0.51
C LEU A 406 -7.02 25.66 -1.95
N SER A 407 -7.23 24.42 -2.39
CA SER A 407 -7.91 24.13 -3.66
C SER A 407 -9.43 24.36 -3.52
N PRO A 408 -10.18 24.48 -4.63
CA PRO A 408 -11.64 24.54 -4.60
C PRO A 408 -12.30 23.34 -3.92
N ARG A 409 -11.58 22.22 -3.75
CA ARG A 409 -12.06 21.00 -3.08
C ARG A 409 -11.77 21.00 -1.57
N GLY A 410 -11.20 22.08 -1.03
CA GLY A 410 -10.84 22.20 0.39
C GLY A 410 -9.57 21.43 0.79
N THR A 411 -8.82 20.88 -0.17
CA THR A 411 -7.48 20.30 0.08
C THR A 411 -6.42 21.40 0.08
N ILE A 412 -5.26 21.15 0.69
CA ILE A 412 -4.11 22.08 0.57
C ILE A 412 -3.61 22.07 -0.87
N LYS A 413 -3.46 23.25 -1.47
CA LYS A 413 -2.92 23.39 -2.82
C LYS A 413 -1.42 23.09 -2.79
N ILE A 414 -1.01 22.17 -3.66
CA ILE A 414 0.37 21.73 -3.80
C ILE A 414 0.79 21.66 -5.27
N ASP A 415 2.09 21.73 -5.50
CA ASP A 415 2.71 21.23 -6.72
C ASP A 415 2.76 19.69 -6.69
N ASN A 416 2.27 19.02 -7.73
CA ASN A 416 2.08 17.56 -7.72
C ASN A 416 3.39 16.76 -7.78
N GLU A 417 4.45 17.35 -8.33
CA GLU A 417 5.75 16.69 -8.45
C GLU A 417 6.56 16.82 -7.16
N THR A 418 6.50 17.99 -6.54
CA THR A 418 7.35 18.36 -5.40
C THR A 418 6.63 18.29 -4.06
N LEU A 419 5.30 18.30 -4.05
CA LEU A 419 4.44 18.46 -2.87
C LEU A 419 4.62 19.79 -2.13
N ALA A 420 5.28 20.77 -2.77
CA ALA A 420 5.47 22.11 -2.21
C ALA A 420 4.12 22.84 -2.15
N THR A 421 3.85 23.51 -1.03
CA THR A 421 2.71 24.43 -0.91
C THR A 421 3.08 25.80 -1.47
N THR A 422 2.13 26.74 -1.44
CA THR A 422 2.39 28.15 -1.78
C THR A 422 3.31 28.88 -0.79
N ARG A 423 3.53 28.32 0.41
CA ARG A 423 4.46 28.86 1.40
C ARG A 423 5.84 28.18 1.24
N PRO A 424 6.92 28.94 0.97
CA PRO A 424 8.27 28.38 0.90
C PRO A 424 8.67 27.62 2.17
N GLY A 425 9.27 26.44 1.98
CA GLY A 425 9.69 25.55 3.07
C GLY A 425 8.56 24.77 3.74
N VAL A 426 7.33 24.88 3.25
CA VAL A 426 6.19 24.08 3.70
C VAL A 426 5.70 23.18 2.57
N PHE A 427 5.57 21.89 2.89
CA PHE A 427 5.12 20.83 1.99
C PHE A 427 3.87 20.18 2.57
N ALA A 428 3.02 19.57 1.72
CA ALA A 428 1.84 18.85 2.18
C ALA A 428 1.59 17.58 1.35
N GLY A 429 1.14 16.51 1.99
CA GLY A 429 0.97 15.21 1.33
C GLY A 429 0.03 14.27 2.10
N GLY A 430 -0.31 13.15 1.48
CA GLY A 430 -1.39 12.29 1.93
C GLY A 430 -2.76 12.93 1.71
N ASP A 431 -3.75 12.50 2.48
CA ASP A 431 -5.14 12.84 2.20
C ASP A 431 -5.47 14.34 2.35
N VAL A 432 -4.67 15.10 3.10
CA VAL A 432 -4.86 16.55 3.26
C VAL A 432 -4.61 17.32 1.95
N ALA A 433 -3.77 16.78 1.07
CA ALA A 433 -3.41 17.39 -0.21
C ALA A 433 -4.22 16.80 -1.37
N TYR A 434 -4.46 15.49 -1.36
CA TYR A 434 -5.07 14.76 -2.47
C TYR A 434 -6.53 14.35 -2.25
N GLY A 435 -7.03 14.44 -1.02
CA GLY A 435 -8.24 13.74 -0.59
C GLY A 435 -7.96 12.27 -0.24
N PRO A 436 -8.96 11.51 0.23
CA PRO A 436 -8.78 10.16 0.75
C PRO A 436 -8.20 9.18 -0.27
N ARG A 437 -7.08 8.52 0.05
CA ARG A 437 -6.42 7.53 -0.80
C ARG A 437 -5.98 6.28 -0.02
N ILE A 438 -5.34 5.34 -0.70
CA ILE A 438 -4.84 4.09 -0.09
C ILE A 438 -3.52 4.33 0.66
N VAL A 439 -3.28 3.55 1.72
CA VAL A 439 -2.13 3.74 2.63
C VAL A 439 -0.78 3.74 1.92
N ILE A 440 -0.60 2.88 0.93
CA ILE A 440 0.67 2.78 0.18
C ILE A 440 0.95 4.03 -0.66
N GLU A 441 -0.08 4.77 -1.08
CA GLU A 441 0.10 6.07 -1.75
C GLU A 441 0.53 7.15 -0.76
N ALA A 442 -0.03 7.17 0.45
CA ALA A 442 0.42 8.05 1.51
C ALA A 442 1.88 7.76 1.91
N VAL A 443 2.29 6.49 1.93
CA VAL A 443 3.71 6.12 2.10
C VAL A 443 4.59 6.72 0.99
N ALA A 444 4.15 6.63 -0.26
CA ALA A 444 4.86 7.19 -1.41
C ALA A 444 4.96 8.72 -1.34
N ASP A 445 3.89 9.41 -0.94
CA ASP A 445 3.91 10.86 -0.72
C ASP A 445 4.92 11.25 0.36
N GLY A 446 4.98 10.50 1.46
CA GLY A 446 5.96 10.75 2.52
C GLY A 446 7.40 10.63 2.03
N LYS A 447 7.70 9.61 1.20
CA LYS A 447 9.02 9.48 0.55
C LYS A 447 9.31 10.68 -0.36
N ARG A 448 8.34 11.09 -1.20
CA ARG A 448 8.48 12.23 -2.11
C ARG A 448 8.70 13.54 -1.36
N ALA A 449 7.94 13.79 -0.31
CA ALA A 449 8.08 14.96 0.55
C ALA A 449 9.45 15.01 1.20
N ALA A 450 9.98 13.88 1.70
CA ALA A 450 11.32 13.82 2.26
C ALA A 450 12.40 14.23 1.25
N THR A 451 12.31 13.75 0.01
CA THR A 451 13.22 14.16 -1.08
C THR A 451 13.11 15.65 -1.37
N SER A 452 11.89 16.19 -1.53
CA SER A 452 11.69 17.61 -1.79
C SER A 452 12.19 18.51 -0.65
N ILE A 453 11.99 18.10 0.60
CA ILE A 453 12.47 18.82 1.78
C ILE A 453 14.00 18.80 1.84
N ASP A 454 14.65 17.66 1.57
CA ASP A 454 16.11 17.60 1.52
C ASP A 454 16.68 18.54 0.45
N ARG A 455 16.08 18.55 -0.74
CA ARG A 455 16.49 19.43 -1.84
C ARG A 455 16.30 20.90 -1.47
N TYR A 456 15.15 21.25 -0.89
CA TYR A 456 14.86 22.60 -0.42
C TYR A 456 15.89 23.08 0.61
N ILE A 457 16.17 22.28 1.65
CA ILE A 457 17.13 22.63 2.70
C ILE A 457 18.55 22.78 2.14
N ARG A 458 18.91 21.99 1.12
CA ARG A 458 20.21 22.08 0.42
C ARG A 458 20.27 23.18 -0.65
N GLY A 459 19.20 23.93 -0.88
CA GLY A 459 19.15 24.94 -1.94
C GLY A 459 19.22 24.38 -3.36
N LYS A 460 18.80 23.12 -3.56
CA LYS A 460 18.72 22.48 -4.88
C LYS A 460 17.39 22.80 -5.57
N SER A 461 17.35 22.67 -6.90
CA SER A 461 16.14 22.89 -7.69
C SER A 461 14.98 21.97 -7.29
N LEU A 462 13.75 22.47 -7.43
CA LEU A 462 12.50 21.72 -7.32
C LEU A 462 11.73 21.92 -8.64
N PRO A 463 11.28 20.87 -9.34
CA PRO A 463 11.50 19.45 -9.07
C PRO A 463 12.95 19.00 -9.30
N GLU A 464 13.20 17.73 -8.98
CA GLU A 464 14.42 17.06 -9.43
C GLU A 464 14.44 17.04 -10.97
N PRO A 465 15.57 17.39 -11.62
CA PRO A 465 15.65 17.32 -13.08
C PRO A 465 15.35 15.90 -13.58
N GLU A 466 14.66 15.78 -14.72
CA GLU A 466 14.36 14.48 -15.34
C GLU A 466 15.65 13.65 -15.49
N LYS A 467 15.73 12.54 -14.76
CA LYS A 467 16.86 11.62 -14.85
C LYS A 467 16.54 10.49 -15.82
N LYS A 468 17.52 10.16 -16.67
CA LYS A 468 17.55 8.87 -17.35
C LYS A 468 17.47 7.75 -16.30
N VAL A 469 16.63 6.76 -16.53
CA VAL A 469 16.53 5.63 -15.61
C VAL A 469 17.69 4.67 -15.85
N TRP A 470 18.46 4.47 -14.80
CA TRP A 470 19.55 3.51 -14.77
C TRP A 470 19.10 2.30 -13.97
N VAL A 471 19.38 1.11 -14.50
CA VAL A 471 19.23 -0.14 -13.77
C VAL A 471 20.60 -0.78 -13.58
N THR A 472 20.73 -1.53 -12.51
CA THR A 472 21.92 -2.35 -12.28
C THR A 472 21.61 -3.77 -12.73
N LEU A 473 22.34 -4.27 -13.73
CA LEU A 473 22.28 -5.67 -14.14
C LEU A 473 23.29 -6.46 -13.32
N SER A 474 22.81 -7.25 -12.36
CA SER A 474 23.68 -8.18 -11.62
C SER A 474 23.56 -9.57 -12.21
N ASP A 475 24.65 -10.33 -12.18
CA ASP A 475 24.59 -11.76 -12.48
C ASP A 475 23.61 -12.46 -11.55
N SER A 476 22.88 -13.42 -12.11
CA SER A 476 21.95 -14.28 -11.39
C SER A 476 22.17 -15.72 -11.82
N GLU A 477 21.96 -16.65 -10.91
CA GLU A 477 21.97 -18.06 -11.25
C GLU A 477 20.93 -18.34 -12.34
N PHE A 478 21.38 -18.97 -13.42
CA PHE A 478 20.53 -19.36 -14.53
C PHE A 478 20.03 -20.79 -14.31
N SER A 479 19.03 -20.92 -13.45
CA SER A 479 18.35 -22.18 -13.16
C SER A 479 17.07 -22.32 -13.98
N ALA A 480 16.70 -23.58 -14.31
CA ALA A 480 15.33 -23.86 -14.69
C ALA A 480 14.42 -23.53 -13.50
N ARG A 481 13.16 -23.19 -13.80
CA ARG A 481 12.18 -23.03 -12.74
C ARG A 481 12.01 -24.30 -11.92
N GLU A 482 11.59 -24.07 -10.69
CA GLU A 482 10.98 -25.10 -9.85
C GLU A 482 9.92 -25.85 -10.67
N GLY A 483 9.90 -27.19 -10.63
CA GLY A 483 9.15 -28.03 -11.58
C GLY A 483 7.71 -27.59 -11.84
N ASP A 484 6.81 -27.79 -10.86
CA ASP A 484 5.36 -27.59 -11.01
C ASP A 484 4.93 -26.10 -10.89
N TYR A 485 5.80 -25.13 -11.18
CA TYR A 485 5.51 -23.71 -10.95
C TYR A 485 4.25 -23.21 -11.68
N ASP A 486 3.90 -23.83 -12.81
CA ASP A 486 2.74 -23.53 -13.66
C ASP A 486 1.48 -24.33 -13.28
N ALA A 487 1.62 -25.41 -12.52
CA ALA A 487 0.49 -26.25 -12.06
C ALA A 487 0.00 -25.91 -10.65
N ILE A 488 0.83 -25.25 -9.81
CA ILE A 488 0.47 -24.91 -8.44
C ILE A 488 -0.63 -23.83 -8.42
N PRO A 489 -1.80 -24.05 -7.77
CA PRO A 489 -2.85 -23.04 -7.64
C PRO A 489 -2.50 -21.97 -6.60
N ARG A 490 -3.18 -20.80 -6.66
CA ARG A 490 -2.98 -19.71 -5.69
C ARG A 490 -3.33 -20.22 -4.29
N GLN A 491 -2.44 -19.97 -3.34
CA GLN A 491 -2.68 -20.33 -1.95
C GLN A 491 -3.66 -19.33 -1.33
N GLU A 492 -4.79 -19.84 -0.88
CA GLU A 492 -5.82 -19.05 -0.21
C GLU A 492 -5.52 -18.97 1.30
N MET A 493 -5.75 -17.80 1.86
CA MET A 493 -5.59 -17.56 3.29
C MET A 493 -6.72 -18.21 4.08
N GLN A 494 -6.41 -18.76 5.26
CA GLN A 494 -7.47 -19.23 6.15
C GLN A 494 -8.25 -18.06 6.74
N MET A 495 -9.56 -18.20 6.80
CA MET A 495 -10.46 -17.22 7.41
C MET A 495 -10.97 -17.77 8.74
N LEU A 496 -11.18 -16.90 9.72
CA LEU A 496 -11.86 -17.25 10.95
C LEU A 496 -13.29 -17.74 10.64
N PRO A 497 -13.74 -18.88 11.18
CA PRO A 497 -15.10 -19.38 10.98
C PRO A 497 -16.15 -18.36 11.42
N LEU A 498 -17.31 -18.32 10.74
CA LEU A 498 -18.35 -17.32 10.96
C LEU A 498 -18.88 -17.32 12.41
N GLU A 499 -19.04 -18.50 13.00
CA GLU A 499 -19.48 -18.65 14.40
C GLU A 499 -18.53 -17.99 15.41
N ASN A 500 -17.27 -17.75 15.03
CA ASN A 500 -16.25 -17.13 15.87
C ASN A 500 -16.04 -15.64 15.56
N ARG A 501 -16.72 -15.09 14.54
CA ARG A 501 -16.64 -13.67 14.14
C ARG A 501 -17.60 -12.80 14.94
N GLN A 502 -18.84 -13.26 15.15
CA GLN A 502 -19.88 -12.47 15.79
C GLN A 502 -19.56 -12.16 17.25
N GLY A 503 -19.76 -10.91 17.65
CA GLY A 503 -19.50 -10.44 19.01
C GLY A 503 -18.02 -10.38 19.42
N THR A 504 -17.08 -10.64 18.49
CA THR A 504 -15.64 -10.54 18.73
C THR A 504 -14.97 -9.60 17.75
N PHE A 505 -13.85 -9.02 18.19
CA PHE A 505 -12.93 -8.25 17.35
C PHE A 505 -11.69 -9.09 16.99
N ASN A 506 -11.84 -10.41 16.97
CA ASN A 506 -10.78 -11.33 16.58
C ASN A 506 -10.44 -11.14 15.11
N ILE A 507 -9.14 -11.28 14.79
CA ILE A 507 -8.62 -11.17 13.43
C ILE A 507 -9.31 -12.20 12.53
N VAL A 508 -9.80 -11.73 11.38
CA VAL A 508 -10.58 -12.57 10.45
C VAL A 508 -9.68 -13.31 9.47
N GLU A 509 -8.80 -12.58 8.81
CA GLU A 509 -7.82 -13.15 7.89
C GLU A 509 -6.66 -13.73 8.72
N LEU A 510 -6.40 -15.05 8.72
CA LEU A 510 -5.48 -15.68 9.68
C LEU A 510 -4.02 -15.76 9.21
N GLY A 511 -3.72 -15.31 8.00
CA GLY A 511 -2.39 -15.40 7.39
C GLY A 511 -2.15 -16.73 6.66
N LEU A 512 -1.07 -16.78 5.88
CA LEU A 512 -0.57 -18.02 5.29
C LEU A 512 0.29 -18.77 6.30
N THR A 513 0.22 -20.11 6.28
CA THR A 513 1.24 -20.94 6.92
C THR A 513 2.59 -20.80 6.21
N GLU A 514 3.70 -21.16 6.87
CA GLU A 514 5.03 -21.15 6.22
C GLU A 514 5.07 -22.04 4.97
N TYR A 515 4.43 -23.20 5.03
CA TYR A 515 4.31 -24.11 3.89
C TYR A 515 3.57 -23.46 2.71
N GLN A 516 2.40 -22.87 2.96
CA GLN A 516 1.66 -22.12 1.94
C GLN A 516 2.46 -20.93 1.40
N ALA A 517 3.17 -20.18 2.26
CA ALA A 517 3.97 -19.04 1.83
C ALA A 517 5.12 -19.46 0.90
N LYS A 518 5.82 -20.57 1.19
CA LYS A 518 6.86 -21.11 0.29
C LYS A 518 6.27 -21.53 -1.05
N ILE A 519 5.12 -22.22 -1.06
CA ILE A 519 4.42 -22.62 -2.29
C ILE A 519 3.94 -21.40 -3.09
N GLU A 520 3.32 -20.41 -2.44
CA GLU A 520 2.85 -19.22 -3.13
C GLU A 520 4.00 -18.39 -3.69
N SER A 521 5.13 -18.33 -2.98
CA SER A 521 6.32 -17.61 -3.44
C SER A 521 6.94 -18.23 -4.70
N SER A 522 6.87 -19.57 -4.88
CA SER A 522 7.39 -20.25 -6.07
C SER A 522 6.56 -19.99 -7.34
N ARG A 523 5.29 -19.56 -7.20
CA ARG A 523 4.45 -19.12 -8.33
C ARG A 523 4.96 -17.84 -9.01
N CYS A 524 5.79 -17.05 -8.34
CA CYS A 524 6.34 -15.80 -8.88
C CYS A 524 7.08 -16.02 -10.20
N LEU A 525 6.74 -15.22 -11.23
CA LEU A 525 7.38 -15.28 -12.55
C LEU A 525 8.80 -14.68 -12.60
N LYS A 526 9.34 -14.23 -11.45
CA LYS A 526 10.72 -13.68 -11.32
C LYS A 526 11.00 -12.65 -12.42
N CYS A 527 10.05 -11.71 -12.60
CA CYS A 527 10.04 -10.78 -13.73
C CYS A 527 11.19 -9.75 -13.68
N ASP A 528 11.83 -9.61 -12.51
CA ASP A 528 13.09 -8.89 -12.32
C ASP A 528 14.27 -9.58 -13.00
N LEU A 529 14.18 -10.86 -13.34
CA LEU A 529 15.20 -11.55 -14.13
C LEU A 529 14.99 -11.23 -15.62
N THR A 530 16.09 -11.14 -16.38
CA THR A 530 16.11 -10.92 -17.82
C THR A 530 17.14 -11.83 -18.47
N ILE A 531 16.77 -12.44 -19.60
CA ILE A 531 17.67 -13.31 -20.35
C ILE A 531 18.56 -12.43 -21.26
N GLU A 532 19.86 -12.63 -21.24
CA GLU A 532 20.79 -12.05 -22.21
C GLU A 532 21.31 -13.15 -23.14
N VAL A 533 21.46 -12.82 -24.42
CA VAL A 533 22.02 -13.72 -25.43
C VAL A 533 23.34 -13.13 -25.88
N GLY A 534 24.44 -13.82 -25.59
CA GLY A 534 25.76 -13.54 -26.14
C GLY A 534 25.74 -13.80 -27.64
N THR A 535 26.04 -12.77 -28.41
CA THR A 535 25.84 -12.79 -29.86
C THR A 535 27.06 -13.26 -30.64
N ASN A 536 28.26 -13.04 -30.12
CA ASN A 536 29.51 -13.38 -30.82
C ASN A 536 29.74 -14.89 -30.93
N GLU A 537 29.19 -15.67 -29.99
CA GLU A 537 29.37 -17.12 -29.91
C GLU A 537 28.09 -17.88 -30.31
N CYS A 538 27.04 -17.16 -30.74
CA CYS A 538 25.75 -17.76 -31.06
C CYS A 538 25.80 -18.48 -32.41
N VAL A 539 25.54 -19.79 -32.41
CA VAL A 539 25.52 -20.63 -33.63
C VAL A 539 24.15 -20.68 -34.33
N LEU A 540 23.20 -19.82 -33.96
CA LEU A 540 21.86 -19.67 -34.60
C LEU A 540 21.02 -20.95 -34.75
N CYS A 541 21.23 -21.96 -33.90
CA CYS A 541 20.56 -23.27 -34.01
C CYS A 541 19.02 -23.30 -33.79
N GLY A 542 18.39 -22.18 -33.38
CA GLY A 542 16.93 -22.13 -33.15
C GLY A 542 16.43 -22.78 -31.86
N ARG A 543 17.26 -23.55 -31.14
CA ARG A 543 16.83 -24.34 -29.97
C ARG A 543 16.15 -23.50 -28.90
N CYS A 544 16.68 -22.32 -28.58
CA CYS A 544 16.10 -21.41 -27.60
C CYS A 544 14.68 -20.92 -27.97
N SER A 545 14.38 -20.79 -29.27
CA SER A 545 13.04 -20.46 -29.79
C SER A 545 12.11 -21.67 -29.72
N MET A 546 12.60 -22.86 -30.08
CA MET A 546 11.80 -24.09 -30.09
C MET A 546 11.37 -24.53 -28.69
N VAL A 547 12.26 -24.40 -27.68
CA VAL A 547 11.96 -24.80 -26.29
C VAL A 547 11.21 -23.72 -25.50
N CYS A 548 10.93 -22.56 -26.10
CA CYS A 548 10.28 -21.44 -25.42
C CYS A 548 8.74 -21.59 -25.46
N PRO A 549 8.08 -21.91 -24.34
CA PRO A 549 6.63 -22.10 -24.34
C PRO A 549 5.84 -20.81 -24.60
N ALA A 550 6.45 -19.65 -24.32
CA ALA A 550 5.81 -18.34 -24.49
C ALA A 550 6.12 -17.68 -25.84
N GLY A 551 6.91 -18.32 -26.71
CA GLY A 551 7.39 -17.70 -27.97
C GLY A 551 8.16 -16.40 -27.74
N ALA A 552 8.88 -16.29 -26.62
CA ALA A 552 9.56 -15.06 -26.20
C ALA A 552 10.94 -14.86 -26.85
N LEU A 553 11.47 -15.87 -27.53
CA LEU A 553 12.70 -15.80 -28.31
C LEU A 553 12.36 -16.21 -29.74
N ARG A 554 12.84 -15.44 -30.72
CA ARG A 554 12.68 -15.73 -32.13
C ARG A 554 13.97 -15.46 -32.88
N ILE A 555 14.38 -16.39 -33.72
CA ILE A 555 15.44 -16.15 -34.70
C ILE A 555 14.79 -15.53 -35.93
N VAL A 556 15.35 -14.42 -36.41
CA VAL A 556 14.91 -13.76 -37.64
C VAL A 556 16.10 -13.54 -38.55
N ASP A 557 15.82 -13.51 -39.85
CA ASP A 557 16.84 -13.23 -40.86
C ASP A 557 17.08 -11.70 -40.90
N PRO A 558 18.33 -11.22 -40.97
CA PRO A 558 18.62 -9.80 -41.16
C PRO A 558 17.91 -9.18 -42.38
N SER A 559 17.66 -9.98 -43.43
CA SER A 559 16.97 -9.60 -44.66
C SER A 559 15.44 -9.57 -44.55
N ASP A 560 14.86 -10.07 -43.45
CA ASP A 560 13.41 -10.02 -43.25
C ASP A 560 12.90 -8.56 -43.30
N PRO A 561 11.73 -8.29 -43.90
CA PRO A 561 11.16 -6.94 -43.90
C PRO A 561 10.94 -6.46 -42.44
N PRO A 562 11.07 -5.15 -42.16
CA PRO A 562 10.88 -4.59 -40.82
C PRO A 562 9.58 -5.06 -40.16
N GLU A 563 8.47 -5.18 -40.90
CA GLU A 563 7.18 -5.68 -40.40
C GLU A 563 7.18 -7.17 -40.01
N ARG A 564 8.11 -7.97 -40.54
CA ARG A 564 8.37 -9.33 -40.07
C ARG A 564 9.33 -9.35 -38.89
N ARG A 565 10.17 -8.33 -38.71
CA ARG A 565 11.10 -8.16 -37.57
C ARG A 565 10.43 -7.48 -36.35
N SER A 566 9.45 -6.61 -36.56
CA SER A 566 8.65 -5.89 -35.54
C SER A 566 7.17 -6.14 -35.75
N ARG A 567 6.37 -6.28 -34.69
CA ARG A 567 4.92 -6.47 -34.84
C ARG A 567 4.22 -5.14 -35.18
N ALA A 568 3.09 -5.22 -35.89
CA ALA A 568 2.22 -4.07 -36.17
C ALA A 568 1.84 -3.36 -34.84
N GLY A 569 2.28 -2.11 -34.68
CA GLY A 569 2.01 -1.26 -33.51
C GLY A 569 3.16 -1.10 -32.51
N GLU A 570 4.30 -1.78 -32.69
CA GLU A 570 5.44 -1.69 -31.77
C GLU A 570 6.37 -0.51 -32.14
N SER A 571 6.30 0.59 -31.38
CA SER A 571 7.22 1.71 -31.52
C SER A 571 8.64 1.36 -30.99
N ARG A 572 9.59 1.21 -31.91
CA ARG A 572 11.03 1.56 -31.80
C ARG A 572 11.93 1.09 -30.62
N LEU A 573 11.48 0.33 -29.61
CA LEU A 573 12.22 0.29 -28.32
C LEU A 573 12.75 -1.05 -27.81
N TYR A 574 13.06 -2.02 -28.68
CA TYR A 574 13.87 -3.18 -28.27
C TYR A 574 14.98 -3.46 -29.28
N ARG A 575 16.24 -3.32 -28.84
CA ARG A 575 17.41 -3.69 -29.65
C ARG A 575 17.50 -5.22 -29.66
N PRO A 576 17.29 -5.87 -30.81
CA PRO A 576 17.47 -7.31 -30.86
C PRO A 576 18.95 -7.65 -30.61
N SER A 577 19.22 -8.82 -30.05
CA SER A 577 20.58 -9.32 -29.90
C SER A 577 21.06 -9.79 -31.28
N VAL A 578 22.03 -9.09 -31.87
CA VAL A 578 22.54 -9.34 -33.24
C VAL A 578 23.85 -10.11 -33.18
N SER A 579 23.87 -11.35 -33.70
CA SER A 579 25.11 -12.08 -34.03
C SER A 579 25.60 -11.68 -35.42
N GLU A 580 26.85 -11.99 -35.77
CA GLU A 580 27.44 -11.61 -37.06
C GLU A 580 26.62 -12.14 -38.26
N ASP A 581 25.98 -13.31 -38.11
CA ASP A 581 25.23 -13.99 -39.18
C ASP A 581 23.69 -13.97 -39.01
N GLY A 582 23.13 -13.29 -37.99
CA GLY A 582 21.69 -13.38 -37.70
C GLY A 582 21.18 -12.58 -36.50
N ILE A 583 19.86 -12.51 -36.34
CA ILE A 583 19.23 -11.68 -35.29
C ILE A 583 18.38 -12.57 -34.35
N VAL A 584 18.61 -12.45 -33.05
CA VAL A 584 17.75 -13.01 -31.99
C VAL A 584 16.90 -11.89 -31.41
N ILE A 585 15.59 -11.96 -31.66
CA ILE A 585 14.61 -11.04 -31.08
C ILE A 585 14.06 -11.65 -29.79
N LYS A 586 14.06 -10.85 -28.72
CA LYS A 586 13.55 -11.25 -27.42
C LYS A 586 12.36 -10.37 -27.02
N TYR A 587 11.20 -11.00 -26.85
CA TYR A 587 9.99 -10.37 -26.31
C TYR A 587 9.99 -10.51 -24.79
N THR A 588 10.62 -9.54 -24.12
CA THR A 588 10.78 -9.55 -22.65
C THR A 588 9.45 -9.59 -21.91
N ASP A 589 8.48 -8.83 -22.43
CA ASP A 589 7.11 -8.72 -21.94
C ASP A 589 6.33 -10.04 -22.00
N LYS A 590 6.71 -10.97 -22.90
CA LYS A 590 6.13 -12.33 -22.96
C LYS A 590 6.89 -13.37 -22.15
N CYS A 591 8.19 -13.16 -21.95
CA CYS A 591 9.03 -14.17 -21.30
C CYS A 591 8.56 -14.47 -19.86
N ILE A 592 8.24 -15.73 -19.58
CA ILE A 592 7.83 -16.21 -18.24
C ILE A 592 8.99 -16.70 -17.37
N ARG A 593 10.23 -16.54 -17.86
CA ARG A 593 11.47 -16.95 -17.18
C ARG A 593 11.46 -18.41 -16.75
N CYS A 594 11.00 -19.32 -17.62
CA CYS A 594 11.00 -20.76 -17.36
C CYS A 594 12.41 -21.38 -17.31
N GLY A 595 13.37 -20.75 -17.97
CA GLY A 595 14.75 -21.22 -18.04
C GLY A 595 14.99 -22.35 -19.05
N ASN A 596 13.98 -22.79 -19.81
CA ASN A 596 14.14 -23.85 -20.83
C ASN A 596 15.23 -23.53 -21.86
N CYS A 597 15.41 -22.24 -22.19
CA CYS A 597 16.44 -21.79 -23.12
C CYS A 597 17.88 -21.97 -22.58
N ARG A 598 18.07 -22.44 -21.33
CA ARG A 598 19.38 -22.86 -20.80
C ARG A 598 19.99 -24.02 -21.57
N ASP A 599 19.16 -24.77 -22.27
CA ASP A 599 19.53 -25.86 -23.18
C ASP A 599 20.20 -25.35 -24.48
N CYS A 600 20.84 -24.17 -24.41
CA CYS A 600 21.58 -23.58 -25.51
C CYS A 600 22.90 -24.35 -25.69
N PRO A 601 23.16 -24.96 -26.85
CA PRO A 601 24.36 -25.77 -27.06
C PRO A 601 25.66 -24.95 -27.06
N ALA A 602 25.56 -23.65 -27.32
CA ALA A 602 26.70 -22.73 -27.28
C ALA A 602 26.88 -22.06 -25.90
N HIS A 603 26.00 -22.33 -24.93
CA HIS A 603 26.05 -21.74 -23.59
C HIS A 603 26.06 -20.20 -23.54
N VAL A 604 25.62 -19.53 -24.61
CA VAL A 604 25.63 -18.07 -24.73
C VAL A 604 24.44 -17.38 -24.05
N ILE A 605 23.50 -18.12 -23.49
CA ILE A 605 22.31 -17.57 -22.85
C ILE A 605 22.56 -17.46 -21.35
N THR A 606 22.52 -16.23 -20.83
CA THR A 606 22.70 -15.93 -19.41
C THR A 606 21.44 -15.27 -18.84
N MET A 607 21.35 -15.21 -17.51
CA MET A 607 20.25 -14.53 -16.82
C MET A 607 20.83 -13.45 -15.93
N LYS A 608 20.41 -12.21 -16.17
CA LYS A 608 20.73 -11.06 -15.33
C LYS A 608 19.53 -10.69 -14.50
N ARG A 609 19.75 -10.24 -13.27
CA ARG A 609 18.72 -9.58 -12.48
C ARG A 609 18.77 -8.09 -12.77
N VAL A 610 17.61 -7.53 -13.11
CA VAL A 610 17.37 -6.10 -13.22
C VAL A 610 17.07 -5.57 -11.83
N LEU A 611 18.08 -4.99 -11.20
CA LEU A 611 17.90 -4.23 -9.96
C LEU A 611 17.46 -2.81 -10.33
N TRP A 612 16.18 -2.56 -10.09
CA TRP A 612 15.63 -1.22 -10.16
C TRP A 612 15.47 -0.66 -8.75
N LYS A 613 16.29 0.34 -8.43
CA LYS A 613 16.12 1.19 -7.26
C LYS A 613 15.83 2.61 -7.74
N PRO A 614 14.66 3.18 -7.44
CA PRO A 614 14.46 4.62 -7.56
C PRO A 614 15.19 5.29 -6.39
N ASP A 615 16.52 5.43 -6.44
CA ASP A 615 17.23 6.22 -5.42
C ASP A 615 18.58 6.84 -5.85
N GLU A 616 18.79 8.08 -5.40
CA GLU A 616 19.85 9.03 -5.81
C GLU A 616 21.23 8.76 -5.18
N GLU A 617 21.33 8.06 -4.05
CA GLU A 617 22.61 7.97 -3.30
C GLU A 617 23.73 7.29 -4.09
N VAL A 618 23.38 6.37 -5.00
CA VAL A 618 24.38 5.69 -5.84
C VAL A 618 24.86 6.56 -7.01
N ASN A 619 24.31 7.76 -7.21
CA ASN A 619 24.87 8.76 -8.15
C ASN A 619 25.81 9.73 -7.44
N LYS A 620 25.71 9.89 -6.11
CA LYS A 620 26.64 10.72 -5.32
C LYS A 620 28.04 10.12 -5.25
N MET A 621 28.14 8.79 -5.09
CA MET A 621 29.42 8.07 -5.15
C MET A 621 30.11 8.15 -6.52
N LEU A 622 29.39 8.49 -7.58
CA LEU A 622 29.94 8.58 -8.94
C LEU A 622 30.36 10.00 -9.31
N ASN A 623 29.73 11.03 -8.75
CA ASN A 623 30.18 12.41 -8.95
C ASN A 623 31.48 12.74 -8.19
N GLU A 624 31.87 11.95 -7.19
CA GLU A 624 33.18 12.07 -6.51
C GLU A 624 34.33 11.37 -7.28
N ASN A 625 34.01 10.64 -8.36
CA ASN A 625 34.98 9.95 -9.22
C ASN A 625 35.05 10.51 -10.65
N GLU A 626 34.36 11.62 -10.93
CA GLU A 626 34.40 12.33 -12.21
C GLU A 626 34.90 13.80 -12.08
N GLU A 627 35.68 14.10 -11.03
CA GLU A 627 36.57 15.28 -10.99
C GLU A 627 38.05 14.88 -11.08
#